data_AF-A0AA35RSM5-F1
#
_entry.id   AF-A0AA35RSM5-F1
#
_cell.length_a   1.000
_cell.length_b   1.000
_cell.length_c   1.000
_cell.angle_alpha   90.00
_cell.angle_beta   90.00
_cell.angle_gamma   90.00
#
_symmetry.space_group_name_H-M   'P 1'
#
loop_
_entity.id
_entity.type
_entity.pdbx_description
1 polymer ?
#
loop_
_entity_poly.entity_id
_entity_poly.type
_entity_poly.pdbx_seq_one_letter_code
_entity_poly.pdbx_strand_id
1 'polypeptide(L)'
;MVSVIVKFDKGILLQLLDKLTRRDTRWCDATVANTEKPPTPPSRGTPYNQLTIGVPKEIFPNEKRVALSPAAVKVLTKEGFNVVIEDGAGSHAKFSNAEYEASGAQVKPLSEVFGSDIVLKVRAPTSEEMGKMRPGSNLISFIYPAQNSELVDQLAAAKVTAFAMDCIPRISRAQVFDALSSMANIAGYKAVIEAANHFGRFFTGQITAAGKVPSR
;
A
#
# COMPACT_ATOMS: atom_id res chain seq x y z
N MET A 1 9.30 18.65 -8.46
CA MET A 1 7.86 18.93 -8.24
C MET A 1 7.18 17.60 -7.99
N VAL A 2 7.10 17.20 -6.72
CA VAL A 2 6.58 15.88 -6.29
C VAL A 2 5.06 15.92 -6.39
N SER A 3 4.48 15.13 -7.29
CA SER A 3 3.02 15.07 -7.47
C SER A 3 2.49 13.96 -6.56
N VAL A 4 1.85 14.36 -5.45
CA VAL A 4 1.17 13.47 -4.50
C VAL A 4 -0.23 13.20 -5.05
N ILE A 5 -0.47 11.97 -5.49
CA ILE A 5 -1.79 11.50 -5.88
C ILE A 5 -2.11 10.33 -4.93
N VAL A 6 -3.36 10.16 -4.52
CA VAL A 6 -3.79 8.95 -3.78
C VAL A 6 -5.21 8.55 -4.15
N LYS A 7 -5.40 7.26 -4.38
CA LYS A 7 -6.57 6.38 -4.07
C LYS A 7 -5.96 4.93 -4.08
N PHE A 8 -6.45 3.87 -3.39
CA PHE A 8 -7.32 2.82 -4.01
C PHE A 8 -7.42 1.41 -3.24
N ASP A 9 -8.62 0.80 -2.99
CA ASP A 9 -9.00 -0.68 -3.08
C ASP A 9 -10.34 -1.12 -3.83
N LYS A 10 -10.29 -2.23 -4.61
CA LYS A 10 -11.23 -3.00 -5.51
C LYS A 10 -11.63 -2.50 -6.92
N GLY A 11 -12.68 -1.69 -7.13
CA GLY A 11 -13.04 -1.09 -8.45
C GLY A 11 -12.07 -0.01 -8.97
N ILE A 12 -10.82 -0.11 -8.56
CA ILE A 12 -10.22 1.03 -7.91
C ILE A 12 -8.69 0.97 -8.16
N LEU A 13 -8.05 -0.20 -8.11
CA LEU A 13 -6.76 -0.32 -8.80
C LEU A 13 -6.94 0.01 -10.29
N LEU A 14 -8.06 -0.41 -10.91
CA LEU A 14 -8.43 -0.03 -12.27
C LEU A 14 -8.63 1.47 -12.46
N GLN A 15 -9.36 2.18 -11.60
CA GLN A 15 -9.52 3.62 -11.78
C GLN A 15 -8.22 4.41 -11.52
N LEU A 16 -7.26 3.84 -10.75
CA LEU A 16 -5.90 4.41 -10.62
C LEU A 16 -5.14 4.19 -11.89
N LEU A 17 -5.22 2.98 -12.41
CA LEU A 17 -4.45 2.55 -13.56
C LEU A 17 -5.00 3.22 -14.82
N ASP A 18 -6.31 3.35 -15.02
CA ASP A 18 -6.94 4.14 -16.09
C ASP A 18 -6.57 5.63 -16.04
N LYS A 19 -6.13 6.14 -14.88
CA LYS A 19 -5.63 7.53 -14.72
C LYS A 19 -4.11 7.66 -14.79
N LEU A 20 -3.34 6.70 -14.31
CA LEU A 20 -1.87 6.65 -14.42
C LEU A 20 -1.41 6.59 -15.88
N THR A 21 -2.28 6.04 -16.69
CA THR A 21 -2.08 5.81 -18.11
C THR A 21 -2.37 7.10 -18.88
N ARG A 22 -3.22 7.98 -18.35
CA ARG A 22 -3.42 9.35 -18.83
C ARG A 22 -2.53 10.34 -18.05
N ARG A 23 -1.32 10.63 -18.55
CA ARG A 23 -0.32 11.55 -17.95
C ARG A 23 -0.86 12.95 -17.61
N ASP A 24 -1.60 13.12 -16.51
CA ASP A 24 -2.07 14.43 -16.05
C ASP A 24 -1.62 14.69 -14.60
N THR A 25 -0.84 15.75 -14.41
CA THR A 25 0.13 15.89 -13.29
C THR A 25 -0.23 16.95 -12.24
N ARG A 26 -1.46 17.46 -12.18
CA ARG A 26 -1.80 18.61 -11.31
C ARG A 26 -2.97 18.34 -10.36
N TRP A 27 -2.68 18.31 -9.06
CA TRP A 27 -3.71 18.20 -8.02
C TRP A 27 -3.50 19.11 -6.78
N CYS A 28 -2.40 19.87 -6.68
CA CYS A 28 -2.03 20.57 -5.43
C CYS A 28 -2.18 22.10 -5.40
N ASP A 29 -2.56 22.80 -6.47
CA ASP A 29 -2.65 24.28 -6.45
C ASP A 29 -4.05 24.77 -6.06
N ALA A 30 -4.24 25.17 -4.80
CA ALA A 30 -5.48 25.75 -4.29
C ALA A 30 -5.57 27.28 -4.38
N THR A 31 -4.72 27.97 -5.16
CA THR A 31 -4.67 29.45 -5.15
C THR A 31 -4.51 30.15 -6.51
N VAL A 32 -4.79 29.52 -7.66
CA VAL A 32 -4.75 30.22 -8.96
C VAL A 32 -6.14 30.40 -9.55
N ALA A 33 -6.50 31.68 -9.72
CA ALA A 33 -7.73 32.16 -10.30
C ALA A 33 -8.06 31.54 -11.67
N ASN A 34 -9.37 31.51 -11.94
CA ASN A 34 -10.04 30.98 -13.11
C ASN A 34 -9.44 31.49 -14.43
N THR A 35 -8.57 30.72 -15.06
CA THR A 35 -8.27 30.81 -16.50
C THR A 35 -8.48 29.43 -17.10
N GLU A 36 -9.56 29.26 -17.86
CA GLU A 36 -9.87 28.03 -18.56
C GLU A 36 -8.71 27.63 -19.49
N LYS A 37 -8.01 26.57 -19.10
CA LYS A 37 -6.92 26.00 -19.90
C LYS A 37 -7.53 25.22 -21.07
N PRO A 38 -7.04 25.39 -22.31
CA PRO A 38 -7.57 24.66 -23.46
C PRO A 38 -7.47 23.14 -23.26
N PRO A 39 -8.46 22.37 -23.77
CA PRO A 39 -8.57 20.94 -23.51
C PRO A 39 -7.32 20.22 -24.02
N THR A 40 -6.52 19.71 -23.10
CA THR A 40 -5.39 18.86 -23.44
C THR A 40 -5.98 17.55 -23.95
N PRO A 41 -5.58 17.04 -25.14
CA PRO A 41 -6.12 15.80 -25.66
C PRO A 41 -5.86 14.67 -24.65
N PRO A 42 -6.80 13.74 -24.40
CA PRO A 42 -6.61 12.68 -23.44
C PRO A 42 -5.40 11.86 -23.90
N SER A 43 -4.28 11.96 -23.18
CA SER A 43 -3.14 11.07 -23.40
C SER A 43 -3.65 9.65 -23.24
N ARG A 44 -3.56 8.83 -24.30
CA ARG A 44 -4.04 7.45 -24.27
C ARG A 44 -3.38 6.71 -23.13
N GLY A 45 -4.19 5.97 -22.40
CA GLY A 45 -3.70 5.11 -21.36
C GLY A 45 -2.75 4.01 -21.85
N THR A 46 -1.61 3.77 -21.17
CA THR A 46 -0.97 2.44 -21.16
C THR A 46 -1.99 1.36 -20.74
N PRO A 47 -2.17 0.28 -21.52
CA PRO A 47 -3.07 -0.80 -21.13
C PRO A 47 -2.51 -1.61 -19.94
N TYR A 48 -3.40 -2.25 -19.19
CA TYR A 48 -3.04 -2.96 -17.94
C TYR A 48 -2.12 -4.15 -18.15
N ASN A 49 -2.26 -4.86 -19.26
CA ASN A 49 -1.42 -6.00 -19.64
C ASN A 49 0.05 -5.63 -19.90
N GLN A 50 0.35 -4.34 -20.07
CA GLN A 50 1.71 -3.82 -20.22
C GLN A 50 2.29 -3.32 -18.90
N LEU A 51 1.50 -3.27 -17.83
CA LEU A 51 1.93 -2.78 -16.53
C LEU A 51 2.25 -3.93 -15.58
N THR A 52 3.41 -3.82 -14.93
CA THR A 52 3.86 -4.78 -13.93
C THR A 52 3.81 -4.19 -12.53
N ILE A 53 3.24 -4.95 -11.59
CA ILE A 53 3.13 -4.62 -10.18
C ILE A 53 4.12 -5.49 -9.40
N GLY A 54 5.08 -4.86 -8.73
CA GLY A 54 6.08 -5.49 -7.88
C GLY A 54 5.76 -5.37 -6.40
N VAL A 55 5.85 -6.48 -5.68
CA VAL A 55 5.74 -6.51 -4.21
C VAL A 55 7.03 -7.07 -3.62
N PRO A 56 7.94 -6.19 -3.16
CA PRO A 56 9.15 -6.63 -2.46
C PRO A 56 8.82 -7.08 -1.04
N LYS A 57 9.71 -7.88 -0.48
CA LYS A 57 9.74 -8.26 0.92
C LYS A 57 10.08 -7.06 1.78
N GLU A 58 9.44 -6.96 2.95
CA GLU A 58 9.81 -5.93 3.91
C GLU A 58 11.09 -6.32 4.67
N ILE A 59 12.05 -5.39 4.70
CA ILE A 59 13.36 -5.56 5.35
C ILE A 59 13.41 -4.94 6.74
N PHE A 60 12.40 -4.14 7.12
CA PHE A 60 12.40 -3.46 8.41
C PHE A 60 12.29 -4.47 9.56
N PRO A 61 13.08 -4.32 10.65
CA PRO A 61 13.07 -5.27 11.75
C PRO A 61 11.66 -5.49 12.31
N ASN A 62 11.28 -6.76 12.48
CA ASN A 62 9.97 -7.20 12.97
C ASN A 62 8.75 -6.80 12.11
N GLU A 63 8.94 -6.28 10.89
CA GLU A 63 7.84 -6.10 9.96
C GLU A 63 7.41 -7.46 9.41
N LYS A 64 6.15 -7.84 9.69
CA LYS A 64 5.59 -9.15 9.31
C LYS A 64 4.52 -9.03 8.23
N ARG A 65 4.11 -7.81 7.89
CA ARG A 65 3.08 -7.57 6.87
C ARG A 65 3.69 -7.63 5.48
N VAL A 66 2.81 -7.79 4.49
CA VAL A 66 3.12 -7.76 3.06
C VAL A 66 2.09 -6.86 2.37
N ALA A 67 2.49 -6.17 1.30
CA ALA A 67 1.64 -5.16 0.67
C ALA A 67 0.42 -5.75 -0.08
N LEU A 68 0.54 -6.97 -0.61
CA LEU A 68 -0.56 -7.71 -1.24
C LEU A 68 -0.72 -9.09 -0.65
N SER A 69 -1.97 -9.52 -0.45
CA SER A 69 -2.32 -10.90 -0.15
C SER A 69 -2.59 -11.69 -1.44
N PRO A 70 -2.52 -13.03 -1.44
CA PRO A 70 -2.86 -13.86 -2.61
C PRO A 70 -4.27 -13.56 -3.17
N ALA A 71 -5.23 -13.29 -2.27
CA ALA A 71 -6.59 -12.89 -2.67
C ALA A 71 -6.62 -11.58 -3.45
N ALA A 72 -5.80 -10.59 -3.06
CA ALA A 72 -5.68 -9.32 -3.79
C ALA A 72 -4.97 -9.53 -5.13
N VAL A 73 -3.90 -10.34 -5.17
CA VAL A 73 -3.19 -10.70 -6.41
C VAL A 73 -4.16 -11.26 -7.45
N LYS A 74 -5.03 -12.22 -7.05
CA LYS A 74 -6.02 -12.82 -7.95
C LYS A 74 -6.95 -11.79 -8.59
N VAL A 75 -7.33 -10.74 -7.85
CA VAL A 75 -8.14 -9.64 -8.38
C VAL A 75 -7.34 -8.86 -9.41
N LEU A 76 -6.08 -8.51 -9.13
CA LEU A 76 -5.25 -7.71 -10.03
C LEU A 76 -4.91 -8.44 -11.32
N THR A 77 -4.56 -9.71 -11.23
CA THR A 77 -4.29 -10.54 -12.40
C THR A 77 -5.53 -10.70 -13.28
N LYS A 78 -6.74 -10.83 -12.67
CA LYS A 78 -8.01 -10.89 -13.41
C LYS A 78 -8.28 -9.62 -14.23
N GLU A 79 -7.86 -8.48 -13.71
CA GLU A 79 -8.03 -7.17 -14.35
C GLU A 79 -6.96 -6.92 -15.43
N GLY A 80 -5.98 -7.82 -15.53
CA GLY A 80 -4.99 -7.84 -16.61
C GLY A 80 -3.60 -7.35 -16.20
N PHE A 81 -3.32 -7.11 -14.91
CA PHE A 81 -1.97 -6.74 -14.46
C PHE A 81 -1.04 -7.94 -14.41
N ASN A 82 0.23 -7.70 -14.73
CA ASN A 82 1.29 -8.66 -14.41
C ASN A 82 1.73 -8.40 -12.96
N VAL A 83 1.62 -9.41 -12.09
CA VAL A 83 2.03 -9.27 -10.69
C VAL A 83 3.28 -10.09 -10.43
N VAL A 84 4.32 -9.44 -9.93
CA VAL A 84 5.57 -10.07 -9.51
C VAL A 84 5.77 -9.89 -8.00
N ILE A 85 6.12 -10.96 -7.31
CA ILE A 85 6.30 -10.99 -5.86
C ILE A 85 7.73 -11.45 -5.57
N GLU A 86 8.40 -10.83 -4.61
CA GLU A 86 9.71 -11.32 -4.17
C GLU A 86 9.60 -12.67 -3.45
N ASP A 87 10.57 -13.55 -3.68
CA ASP A 87 10.71 -14.80 -2.95
C ASP A 87 10.61 -14.60 -1.42
N GLY A 88 9.62 -15.25 -0.81
CA GLY A 88 9.40 -15.20 0.63
C GLY A 88 8.84 -13.88 1.16
N ALA A 89 8.35 -12.95 0.31
CA ALA A 89 7.74 -11.69 0.74
C ALA A 89 6.57 -11.89 1.72
N GLY A 90 5.76 -12.93 1.52
CA GLY A 90 4.61 -13.25 2.35
C GLY A 90 4.87 -14.19 3.53
N SER A 91 6.11 -14.69 3.70
CA SER A 91 6.42 -15.76 4.67
C SER A 91 6.03 -15.41 6.12
N HIS A 92 6.31 -14.18 6.54
CA HIS A 92 5.95 -13.68 7.88
C HIS A 92 4.45 -13.44 8.05
N ALA A 93 3.73 -13.17 6.94
CA ALA A 93 2.28 -13.00 6.89
C ALA A 93 1.53 -14.33 6.72
N LYS A 94 2.24 -15.47 6.79
CA LYS A 94 1.68 -16.82 6.59
C LYS A 94 1.14 -17.07 5.18
N PHE A 95 1.71 -16.41 4.18
CA PHE A 95 1.47 -16.73 2.77
C PHE A 95 2.72 -17.34 2.15
N SER A 96 2.56 -18.53 1.59
CA SER A 96 3.60 -19.25 0.84
C SER A 96 3.71 -18.73 -0.60
N ASN A 97 4.87 -18.94 -1.21
CA ASN A 97 5.08 -18.63 -2.63
C ASN A 97 4.10 -19.35 -3.54
N ALA A 98 3.79 -20.62 -3.23
CA ALA A 98 2.85 -21.42 -3.99
C ALA A 98 1.43 -20.81 -4.00
N GLU A 99 1.00 -20.16 -2.91
CA GLU A 99 -0.28 -19.45 -2.87
C GLU A 99 -0.31 -18.22 -3.79
N TYR A 100 0.82 -17.52 -3.92
CA TYR A 100 0.94 -16.40 -4.87
C TYR A 100 0.93 -16.89 -6.31
N GLU A 101 1.67 -17.96 -6.62
CA GLU A 101 1.70 -18.56 -7.95
C GLU A 101 0.32 -19.09 -8.36
N ALA A 102 -0.37 -19.79 -7.45
CA ALA A 102 -1.75 -20.25 -7.66
C ALA A 102 -2.75 -19.08 -7.86
N SER A 103 -2.42 -17.89 -7.36
CA SER A 103 -3.21 -16.67 -7.54
C SER A 103 -2.87 -15.91 -8.84
N GLY A 104 -1.88 -16.37 -9.60
CA GLY A 104 -1.48 -15.80 -10.88
C GLY A 104 -0.36 -14.75 -10.80
N ALA A 105 0.38 -14.69 -9.68
CA ALA A 105 1.62 -13.93 -9.61
C ALA A 105 2.83 -14.77 -10.02
N GLN A 106 3.93 -14.11 -10.36
CA GLN A 106 5.22 -14.73 -10.60
C GLN A 106 6.16 -14.42 -9.43
N VAL A 107 6.84 -15.44 -8.91
CA VAL A 107 7.85 -15.25 -7.86
C VAL A 107 9.19 -14.94 -8.53
N LYS A 108 9.80 -13.82 -8.14
CA LYS A 108 10.97 -13.23 -8.82
C LYS A 108 12.03 -12.74 -7.81
N PRO A 109 13.30 -12.62 -8.23
CA PRO A 109 14.33 -12.02 -7.39
C PRO A 109 14.09 -10.52 -7.18
N LEU A 110 14.61 -9.98 -6.08
CA LEU A 110 14.49 -8.58 -5.65
C LEU A 110 14.70 -7.55 -6.77
N SER A 111 15.71 -7.76 -7.62
CA SER A 111 16.07 -6.85 -8.72
C SER A 111 14.98 -6.73 -9.78
N GLU A 112 14.29 -7.83 -10.11
CA GLU A 112 13.18 -7.82 -11.06
C GLU A 112 11.93 -7.17 -10.43
N VAL A 113 11.72 -7.35 -9.12
CA VAL A 113 10.56 -6.81 -8.41
C VAL A 113 10.61 -5.28 -8.35
N PHE A 114 11.75 -4.68 -7.99
CA PHE A 114 11.92 -3.22 -8.00
C PHE A 114 11.98 -2.61 -9.42
N GLY A 115 12.25 -3.43 -10.45
CA GLY A 115 12.20 -3.02 -11.84
C GLY A 115 10.78 -2.82 -12.40
N SER A 116 9.74 -3.08 -11.61
CA SER A 116 8.33 -2.98 -11.99
C SER A 116 7.88 -1.53 -12.24
N ASP A 117 6.82 -1.36 -13.03
CA ASP A 117 6.22 -0.03 -13.26
C ASP A 117 5.54 0.53 -12.01
N ILE A 118 5.04 -0.36 -11.15
CA ILE A 118 4.39 -0.03 -9.89
C ILE A 118 4.99 -0.89 -8.80
N VAL A 119 5.47 -0.27 -7.73
CA VAL A 119 6.02 -0.94 -6.55
C VAL A 119 5.09 -0.68 -5.37
N LEU A 120 4.63 -1.76 -4.74
CA LEU A 120 3.77 -1.70 -3.56
C LEU A 120 4.57 -2.15 -2.34
N LYS A 121 4.76 -1.23 -1.39
CA LYS A 121 5.37 -1.52 -0.08
C LYS A 121 4.43 -1.09 1.04
N VAL A 122 4.63 -1.70 2.21
CA VAL A 122 4.01 -1.24 3.44
C VAL A 122 4.76 -0.01 3.92
N ARG A 123 6.07 -0.13 4.18
CA ARG A 123 6.88 0.97 4.70
C ARG A 123 7.57 1.74 3.58
N ALA A 124 8.04 2.94 3.90
CA ALA A 124 8.89 3.72 3.02
C ALA A 124 10.12 2.89 2.58
N PRO A 125 10.54 3.00 1.31
CA PRO A 125 11.75 2.36 0.84
C PRO A 125 12.99 3.01 1.47
N THR A 126 14.03 2.21 1.66
CA THR A 126 15.37 2.67 1.99
C THR A 126 16.07 3.28 0.77
N SER A 127 17.14 4.05 1.00
CA SER A 127 17.94 4.61 -0.10
C SER A 127 18.53 3.54 -1.02
N GLU A 128 18.87 2.37 -0.48
CA GLU A 128 19.33 1.22 -1.27
C GLU A 128 18.23 0.62 -2.15
N GLU A 129 17.00 0.53 -1.65
CA GLU A 129 15.84 0.07 -2.41
C GLU A 129 15.48 1.08 -3.50
N MET A 130 15.53 2.38 -3.21
CA MET A 130 15.28 3.45 -4.19
C MET A 130 16.26 3.40 -5.36
N GLY A 131 17.53 3.05 -5.12
CA GLY A 131 18.53 2.87 -6.18
C GLY A 131 18.22 1.73 -7.16
N LYS A 132 17.35 0.78 -6.77
CA LYS A 132 16.92 -0.34 -7.62
C LYS A 132 15.63 -0.03 -8.39
N MET A 133 14.95 1.06 -8.06
CA MET A 133 13.71 1.44 -8.70
C MET A 133 13.96 2.04 -10.09
N ARG A 134 13.07 1.72 -11.02
CA ARG A 134 13.11 2.30 -12.36
C ARG A 134 12.67 3.77 -12.33
N PRO A 135 13.37 4.70 -13.02
CA PRO A 135 12.88 6.06 -13.20
C PRO A 135 11.52 6.09 -13.90
N GLY A 136 10.58 6.86 -13.37
CA GLY A 136 9.19 6.91 -13.86
C GLY A 136 8.28 5.81 -13.31
N SER A 137 8.77 4.95 -12.41
CA SER A 137 7.93 4.00 -11.67
C SER A 137 7.04 4.73 -10.65
N ASN A 138 5.96 4.05 -10.26
CA ASN A 138 5.04 4.51 -9.24
C ASN A 138 5.27 3.73 -7.94
N LEU A 139 5.47 4.43 -6.83
CA LEU A 139 5.60 3.83 -5.51
C LEU A 139 4.33 4.08 -4.71
N ILE A 140 3.75 3.04 -4.12
CA ILE A 140 2.64 3.17 -3.16
C ILE A 140 3.12 2.59 -1.82
N SER A 141 3.23 3.46 -0.81
CA SER A 141 3.69 3.07 0.54
C SER A 141 3.34 4.13 1.60
N PHE A 142 3.58 3.84 2.87
CA PHE A 142 3.61 4.87 3.91
C PHE A 142 4.91 5.68 3.84
N ILE A 143 4.80 7.00 3.68
CA ILE A 143 5.95 7.89 3.43
C ILE A 143 6.14 8.89 4.57
N TYR A 144 5.05 9.40 5.16
CA TYR A 144 5.10 10.44 6.19
C TYR A 144 5.91 11.67 5.72
N PRO A 145 5.48 12.34 4.62
CA PRO A 145 6.29 13.36 3.95
C PRO A 145 6.57 14.59 4.82
N ALA A 146 5.70 14.88 5.79
CA ALA A 146 5.91 15.98 6.74
C ALA A 146 7.09 15.72 7.71
N GLN A 147 7.39 14.44 7.98
CA GLN A 147 8.48 14.03 8.88
C GLN A 147 9.74 13.65 8.12
N ASN A 148 9.62 13.22 6.85
CA ASN A 148 10.71 12.67 6.05
C ASN A 148 10.95 13.50 4.78
N SER A 149 11.30 14.77 4.92
CA SER A 149 11.56 15.64 3.75
C SER A 149 12.70 15.13 2.88
N GLU A 150 13.76 14.60 3.49
CA GLU A 150 14.91 14.04 2.76
C GLU A 150 14.52 12.84 1.89
N LEU A 151 13.66 11.95 2.39
CA LEU A 151 13.14 10.82 1.61
C LEU A 151 12.34 11.32 0.38
N VAL A 152 11.55 12.38 0.56
CA VAL A 152 10.77 12.98 -0.52
C VAL A 152 11.69 13.57 -1.60
N ASP A 153 12.78 14.22 -1.19
CA ASP A 153 13.79 14.75 -2.11
C ASP A 153 14.53 13.64 -2.86
N GLN A 154 14.85 12.53 -2.18
CA GLN A 154 15.47 11.35 -2.81
C GLN A 154 14.53 10.69 -3.84
N LEU A 155 13.25 10.53 -3.52
CA LEU A 155 12.24 10.03 -4.45
C LEU A 155 12.07 10.94 -5.67
N ALA A 156 12.11 12.26 -5.45
CA ALA A 156 12.07 13.26 -6.51
C ALA A 156 13.30 13.15 -7.43
N ALA A 157 14.49 13.02 -6.86
CA ALA A 157 15.74 12.85 -7.60
C ALA A 157 15.75 11.56 -8.43
N ALA A 158 15.18 10.47 -7.88
CA ALA A 158 15.01 9.19 -8.57
C ALA A 158 13.92 9.21 -9.67
N LYS A 159 13.18 10.33 -9.82
CA LYS A 159 12.05 10.49 -10.76
C LYS A 159 10.96 9.44 -10.53
N VAL A 160 10.74 9.06 -9.28
CA VAL A 160 9.67 8.14 -8.87
C VAL A 160 8.43 8.95 -8.52
N THR A 161 7.26 8.50 -8.98
CA THR A 161 5.98 9.09 -8.57
C THR A 161 5.49 8.36 -7.33
N ALA A 162 5.41 9.04 -6.19
CA ALA A 162 5.11 8.41 -4.92
C ALA A 162 3.71 8.77 -4.39
N PHE A 163 2.96 7.75 -3.99
CA PHE A 163 1.60 7.83 -3.44
C PHE A 163 1.68 7.51 -1.95
N ALA A 164 1.61 8.54 -1.11
CA ALA A 164 1.71 8.41 0.35
C ALA A 164 0.37 7.97 0.95
N MET A 165 0.31 6.75 1.48
CA MET A 165 -0.91 6.17 2.06
C MET A 165 -1.36 6.88 3.36
N ASP A 166 -0.44 7.57 4.03
CA ASP A 166 -0.73 8.40 5.21
C ASP A 166 -1.37 9.75 4.87
N CYS A 167 -1.22 10.23 3.64
CA CYS A 167 -1.74 11.52 3.19
C CYS A 167 -3.13 11.43 2.53
N ILE A 168 -3.84 10.32 2.73
CA ILE A 168 -5.17 10.12 2.16
C ILE A 168 -6.16 11.10 2.79
N PRO A 169 -6.85 11.93 2.00
CA PRO A 169 -7.81 12.88 2.55
C PRO A 169 -8.98 12.13 3.20
N ARG A 170 -9.33 12.54 4.42
CA ARG A 170 -10.44 11.95 5.19
C ARG A 170 -11.80 12.46 4.70
N ILE A 171 -12.22 11.97 3.54
CA ILE A 171 -13.50 12.27 2.89
C ILE A 171 -14.20 10.98 2.49
N SER A 172 -15.53 10.97 2.42
CA SER A 172 -16.33 9.74 2.26
C SER A 172 -15.93 8.89 1.04
N ARG A 173 -15.57 9.53 -0.09
CA ARG A 173 -15.13 8.84 -1.31
C ARG A 173 -13.75 8.16 -1.20
N ALA A 174 -12.95 8.54 -0.20
CA ALA A 174 -11.58 8.07 0.01
C ALA A 174 -11.45 7.18 1.24
N GLN A 175 -12.53 6.99 2.01
CA GLN A 175 -12.53 6.19 3.24
C GLN A 175 -12.13 4.73 2.99
N VAL A 176 -12.50 4.17 1.84
CA VAL A 176 -12.08 2.82 1.41
C VAL A 176 -10.57 2.69 1.19
N PHE A 177 -9.83 3.81 1.11
CA PHE A 177 -8.38 3.84 0.93
C PHE A 177 -7.63 4.10 2.22
N ASP A 178 -8.34 4.43 3.30
CA ASP A 178 -7.73 4.82 4.57
C ASP A 178 -7.05 3.62 5.25
N ALA A 179 -5.78 3.45 4.90
CA ALA A 179 -4.92 2.44 5.48
C ALA A 179 -4.65 2.70 6.97
N LEU A 180 -4.66 3.97 7.41
CA LEU A 180 -4.46 4.32 8.83
C LEU A 180 -5.65 3.84 9.66
N SER A 181 -6.89 4.04 9.20
CA SER A 181 -8.09 3.54 9.87
C SER A 181 -8.08 2.01 9.96
N SER A 182 -7.68 1.31 8.89
CA SER A 182 -7.57 -0.15 8.89
C SER A 182 -6.54 -0.64 9.91
N MET A 183 -5.37 0.00 9.96
CA MET A 183 -4.32 -0.36 10.92
C MET A 183 -4.72 -0.02 12.37
N ALA A 184 -5.41 1.11 12.60
CA ALA A 184 -5.90 1.49 13.91
C ALA A 184 -6.91 0.48 14.47
N ASN A 185 -7.80 -0.05 13.63
CA ASN A 185 -8.74 -1.08 14.02
C ASN A 185 -8.03 -2.39 14.45
N ILE A 186 -7.05 -2.84 13.66
CA ILE A 186 -6.25 -4.03 13.98
C ILE A 186 -5.47 -3.82 15.29
N ALA A 187 -4.88 -2.63 15.48
CA ALA A 187 -4.14 -2.28 16.69
C ALA A 187 -5.05 -2.28 17.92
N GLY A 188 -6.26 -1.71 17.82
CA GLY A 188 -7.23 -1.70 18.91
C GLY A 188 -7.66 -3.11 19.32
N TYR A 189 -7.97 -3.97 18.36
CA TYR A 189 -8.29 -5.37 18.62
C TYR A 189 -7.13 -6.12 19.29
N LYS A 190 -5.91 -5.96 18.77
CA LYS A 190 -4.72 -6.60 19.34
C LYS A 190 -4.42 -6.09 20.74
N ALA A 191 -4.62 -4.80 21.02
CA ALA A 191 -4.42 -4.23 22.35
C ALA A 191 -5.30 -4.90 23.41
N VAL A 192 -6.56 -5.22 23.10
CA VAL A 192 -7.47 -5.93 24.01
C VAL A 192 -6.98 -7.36 24.26
N ILE A 193 -6.51 -8.06 23.23
CA ILE A 193 -5.94 -9.41 23.39
C ILE A 193 -4.69 -9.39 24.27
N GLU A 194 -3.78 -8.44 24.04
CA GLU A 194 -2.58 -8.31 24.85
C GLU A 194 -2.92 -7.93 26.29
N ALA A 195 -3.86 -7.00 26.50
CA ALA A 195 -4.37 -6.68 27.82
C ALA A 195 -4.91 -7.94 28.51
N ALA A 196 -5.64 -8.79 27.80
CA ALA A 196 -6.17 -10.02 28.35
C ALA A 196 -5.12 -11.06 28.71
N ASN A 197 -4.06 -11.16 27.91
CA ASN A 197 -2.95 -12.07 28.18
C ASN A 197 -2.14 -11.63 29.43
N HIS A 198 -2.01 -10.33 29.66
CA HIS A 198 -1.30 -9.77 30.81
C HIS A 198 -2.19 -9.59 32.06
N PHE A 199 -3.51 -9.58 31.91
CA PHE A 199 -4.44 -9.39 33.01
C PHE A 199 -4.70 -10.69 33.76
N GLY A 200 -4.31 -10.73 35.04
CA GLY A 200 -4.41 -11.94 35.87
C GLY A 200 -5.81 -12.31 36.37
N ARG A 201 -6.89 -11.81 35.74
CA ARG A 201 -8.28 -12.04 36.15
C ARG A 201 -9.19 -12.17 34.92
N PHE A 202 -10.38 -12.72 35.10
CA PHE A 202 -11.40 -12.74 34.05
C PHE A 202 -11.97 -11.34 33.80
N PHE A 203 -12.16 -10.96 32.53
CA PHE A 203 -12.95 -9.77 32.16
C PHE A 203 -14.43 -9.99 32.45
N THR A 204 -14.93 -11.17 32.10
CA THR A 204 -16.34 -11.49 32.28
C THR A 204 -16.60 -11.93 33.72
N GLY A 205 -17.59 -11.32 34.33
CA GLY A 205 -18.09 -11.78 35.63
C GLY A 205 -18.81 -13.11 35.44
N GLN A 206 -18.52 -14.06 36.32
CA GLN A 206 -19.09 -15.41 36.27
C GLN A 206 -19.52 -15.85 37.66
N ILE A 207 -20.61 -16.60 37.75
CA ILE A 207 -21.00 -17.30 38.97
C ILE A 207 -20.60 -18.75 38.78
N THR A 208 -19.71 -19.23 39.64
CA THR A 208 -19.24 -20.62 39.65
C THR A 208 -19.59 -21.26 40.98
N ALA A 209 -19.53 -22.59 41.06
CA ALA A 209 -19.67 -23.30 42.34
C ALA A 209 -18.64 -22.83 43.40
N ALA A 210 -17.49 -22.28 42.96
CA ALA A 210 -16.44 -21.73 43.81
C ALA A 210 -16.67 -20.26 44.20
N GLY A 211 -17.79 -19.64 43.81
CA GLY A 211 -18.14 -18.27 44.15
C GLY A 211 -18.33 -17.36 42.94
N LYS A 212 -18.67 -16.09 43.23
CA LYS A 212 -18.93 -15.05 42.22
C LYS A 212 -17.66 -14.28 41.90
N VAL A 213 -17.26 -14.31 40.63
CA VAL A 213 -16.23 -13.44 40.08
C VAL A 213 -16.91 -12.18 39.51
N PRO A 214 -16.58 -10.97 39.98
CA PRO A 214 -17.13 -9.73 39.43
C PRO A 214 -16.53 -9.40 38.06
N SER A 215 -17.31 -8.78 37.17
CA SER A 215 -16.80 -8.19 35.92
C SER A 215 -16.06 -6.88 36.20
N ARG A 216 -14.92 -6.66 35.55
CA ARG A 216 -14.17 -5.40 35.60
C ARG A 216 -13.61 -5.05 34.23
#